data_AF-A0A2V6Z7N9-F1
#
_entry.id   AF-A0A2V6Z7N9-F1
#
_cell.length_a   1.000
_cell.length_b   1.000
_cell.length_c   1.000
_cell.angle_alpha   90.00
_cell.angle_beta   90.00
_cell.angle_gamma   90.00
#
_symmetry.space_group_name_H-M   'P 1'
#
loop_
_entity.id
_entity.type
_entity.pdbx_description
1 polymer ?
#
loop_
_entity_poly.entity_id
_entity_poly.type
_entity_poly.pdbx_seq_one_letter_code
_entity_poly.pdbx_strand_id
1 'polypeptide(L)'
;MRFGVVVFPGTWSDCDFHYVVSEVLHQPVRYVWHRERELGQLDCVILPGGFSYGDYLRAGAVAGRSPVVEALRDFVGRGGLVLGSCNGFQILCEAGLLPGVLTRNECLQYRCQSTHLVVENVDTPFTRGLRAGQVLTMPISHGEGKYYADAETLARLKQQNLIVFRYASADGKVTKASNPNGSLDNIAGIVNPEGTVLGMMPHPERASETAMGGTDGLLMFQSLLGSLVEDGTFLKR
;
A
#
# COMPACT_ATOMS: atom_id res chain seq x y z
N MET A 1 -10.94 -10.61 10.81
CA MET A 1 -11.22 -9.28 10.22
C MET A 1 -11.97 -9.48 8.90
N ARG A 2 -12.86 -8.54 8.53
CA ARG A 2 -13.60 -8.53 7.26
C ARG A 2 -12.99 -7.54 6.30
N PHE A 3 -12.69 -8.00 5.09
CA PHE A 3 -12.01 -7.21 4.07
C PHE A 3 -12.95 -6.83 2.92
N GLY A 4 -12.75 -5.63 2.38
CA GLY A 4 -13.34 -5.21 1.11
C GLY A 4 -12.25 -4.91 0.10
N VAL A 5 -12.30 -5.54 -1.08
CA VAL A 5 -11.40 -5.20 -2.20
C VAL A 5 -12.17 -4.36 -3.19
N VAL A 6 -11.74 -3.12 -3.39
CA VAL A 6 -12.44 -2.18 -4.26
C VAL A 6 -12.14 -2.46 -5.72
N VAL A 7 -13.17 -2.51 -6.56
CA VAL A 7 -13.03 -2.72 -8.01
C VAL A 7 -13.44 -1.46 -8.76
N PHE A 8 -12.45 -0.80 -9.36
CA PHE A 8 -12.64 0.28 -10.34
C PHE A 8 -12.55 -0.27 -11.77
N PRO A 9 -13.19 0.35 -12.78
CA PRO A 9 -12.94 0.01 -14.17
C PRO A 9 -11.44 0.15 -14.49
N GLY A 10 -10.78 -0.92 -14.94
CA GLY A 10 -9.33 -0.93 -15.21
C GLY A 10 -8.44 -1.38 -14.05
N THR A 11 -9.03 -1.72 -12.89
CA THR A 11 -8.32 -2.48 -11.84
C THR A 11 -7.93 -3.86 -12.37
N TRP A 12 -6.76 -4.37 -11.98
CA TRP A 12 -6.34 -5.72 -12.39
C TRP A 12 -5.80 -6.61 -11.26
N SER A 13 -5.38 -6.06 -10.12
CA SER A 13 -4.86 -6.86 -8.98
C SER A 13 -5.92 -7.18 -7.92
N ASP A 14 -7.18 -6.84 -8.16
CA ASP A 14 -8.28 -7.12 -7.25
C ASP A 14 -8.43 -8.62 -6.97
N CYS A 15 -8.30 -9.47 -7.99
CA CYS A 15 -8.30 -10.93 -7.82
C CYS A 15 -7.10 -11.41 -6.99
N ASP A 16 -5.91 -10.84 -7.18
CA ASP A 16 -4.69 -11.21 -6.43
C ASP A 16 -4.89 -10.90 -4.93
N PHE A 17 -5.39 -9.71 -4.59
CA PHE A 17 -5.73 -9.34 -3.22
C PHE A 17 -6.85 -10.20 -2.64
N HIS A 18 -7.91 -10.45 -3.40
CA HIS A 18 -9.00 -11.30 -2.95
C HIS A 18 -8.50 -12.71 -2.63
N TYR A 19 -7.67 -13.29 -3.50
CA TYR A 19 -7.07 -14.61 -3.31
C TYR A 19 -6.21 -14.66 -2.05
N VAL A 20 -5.31 -13.70 -1.85
CA VAL A 20 -4.47 -13.66 -0.62
C VAL A 20 -5.34 -13.60 0.63
N VAL A 21 -6.41 -12.81 0.61
CA VAL A 21 -7.29 -12.68 1.79
C VAL A 21 -8.14 -13.94 2.02
N SER A 22 -8.74 -14.52 0.97
CA SER A 22 -9.63 -15.68 1.12
C SER A 22 -8.88 -17.01 1.25
N GLU A 23 -7.87 -17.25 0.42
CA GLU A 23 -7.21 -18.54 0.29
C GLU A 23 -5.95 -18.66 1.14
N VAL A 24 -5.20 -17.56 1.34
CA VAL A 24 -3.94 -17.60 2.12
C VAL A 24 -4.19 -17.23 3.58
N LEU A 25 -4.96 -16.18 3.84
CA LEU A 25 -5.25 -15.69 5.20
C LEU A 25 -6.53 -16.28 5.81
N HIS A 26 -7.35 -16.95 4.99
CA HIS A 26 -8.65 -17.51 5.39
C HIS A 26 -9.56 -16.51 6.10
N GLN A 27 -9.60 -15.26 5.61
CA GLN A 27 -10.46 -14.21 6.16
C GLN A 27 -11.66 -13.92 5.25
N PRO A 28 -12.80 -13.49 5.81
CA PRO A 28 -13.92 -13.02 5.00
C PRO A 28 -13.52 -11.82 4.15
N VAL A 29 -13.75 -11.91 2.85
CA VAL A 29 -13.53 -10.84 1.88
C VAL A 29 -14.68 -10.73 0.92
N ARG A 30 -15.01 -9.50 0.50
CA ARG A 30 -15.94 -9.25 -0.60
C ARG A 30 -15.37 -8.22 -1.55
N TYR A 31 -15.83 -8.25 -2.79
CA TYR A 31 -15.63 -7.12 -3.69
C TYR A 31 -16.52 -5.94 -3.27
N VAL A 32 -16.00 -4.74 -3.45
CA VAL A 32 -16.68 -3.46 -3.24
C VAL A 32 -16.68 -2.72 -4.57
N TRP A 33 -17.85 -2.48 -5.14
CA TRP A 33 -17.94 -1.77 -6.41
C TRP A 33 -17.64 -0.29 -6.22
N HIS A 34 -16.90 0.35 -7.15
CA HIS A 34 -16.46 1.73 -6.99
C HIS A 34 -17.58 2.78 -6.79
N ARG A 35 -18.84 2.43 -7.09
CA ARG A 35 -20.02 3.30 -6.90
C ARG A 35 -20.72 3.10 -5.56
N GLU A 36 -20.33 2.12 -4.75
CA GLU A 36 -20.85 1.94 -3.40
C GLU A 36 -20.52 3.18 -2.56
N ARG A 37 -21.47 3.61 -1.73
CA ARG A 37 -21.30 4.72 -0.77
C ARG A 37 -21.27 4.26 0.68
N GLU A 38 -21.56 2.99 0.90
CA GLU A 38 -21.63 2.39 2.23
C GLU A 38 -20.74 1.16 2.24
N LEU A 39 -19.74 1.19 3.11
CA LEU A 39 -18.77 0.11 3.24
C LEU A 39 -19.24 -0.97 4.22
N GLY A 40 -20.38 -0.76 4.89
CA GLY A 40 -20.97 -1.70 5.82
C GLY A 40 -20.04 -2.00 7.00
N GLN A 41 -20.03 -3.27 7.43
CA GLN A 41 -19.27 -3.72 8.58
C GLN A 41 -17.86 -4.22 8.22
N LEU A 42 -17.20 -3.62 7.24
CA LEU A 42 -15.80 -3.96 6.92
C LEU A 42 -14.85 -3.49 8.04
N ASP A 43 -13.75 -4.21 8.24
CA ASP A 43 -12.69 -3.80 9.17
C ASP A 43 -11.49 -3.20 8.40
N CYS A 44 -11.23 -3.70 7.18
CA CYS A 44 -10.18 -3.22 6.30
C CYS A 44 -10.67 -3.11 4.85
N VAL A 45 -10.33 -2.01 4.17
CA VAL A 45 -10.59 -1.80 2.74
C VAL A 45 -9.28 -1.73 1.97
N ILE A 46 -9.20 -2.45 0.87
CA ILE A 46 -8.04 -2.49 0.00
C ILE A 46 -8.39 -1.76 -1.30
N LEU A 47 -7.57 -0.78 -1.66
CA LEU A 47 -7.51 -0.19 -2.99
C LEU A 47 -6.38 -0.90 -3.77
N PRO A 48 -6.72 -1.85 -4.64
CA PRO A 48 -5.74 -2.63 -5.39
C PRO A 48 -5.01 -1.81 -6.46
N GLY A 49 -3.89 -2.36 -6.95
CA GLY A 49 -3.17 -1.90 -8.13
C GLY A 49 -3.94 -2.16 -9.44
N GLY A 50 -3.60 -1.38 -10.46
CA GLY A 50 -4.45 -1.27 -11.64
C GLY A 50 -3.97 -0.20 -12.61
N PHE A 51 -4.77 0.02 -13.64
CA PHE A 51 -4.80 1.24 -14.44
C PHE A 51 -6.24 1.75 -14.38
N SER A 52 -6.69 2.20 -13.21
CA SER A 52 -8.08 2.64 -13.07
C SER A 52 -8.40 3.76 -14.06
N TYR A 53 -9.47 3.56 -14.84
CA TYR A 53 -9.84 4.41 -15.99
C TYR A 53 -8.72 4.58 -17.03
N GLY A 54 -7.85 3.58 -17.16
CA GLY A 54 -6.71 3.57 -18.10
C GLY A 54 -5.62 4.59 -17.77
N ASP A 55 -5.66 5.20 -16.58
CA ASP A 55 -4.82 6.34 -16.19
C ASP A 55 -4.85 7.50 -17.21
N TYR A 56 -5.95 7.62 -17.99
CA TYR A 56 -6.01 8.51 -19.17
C TYR A 56 -5.81 10.00 -18.88
N LEU A 57 -6.22 10.48 -17.70
CA LEU A 57 -5.94 11.86 -17.28
C LEU A 57 -4.61 11.92 -16.52
N ARG A 58 -4.53 11.14 -15.45
CA ARG A 58 -3.38 10.91 -14.58
C ARG A 58 -3.72 9.69 -13.72
N ALA A 59 -2.74 8.91 -13.31
CA ALA A 59 -2.99 7.70 -12.56
C ALA A 59 -3.77 7.97 -11.27
N GLY A 60 -4.88 7.27 -11.08
CA GLY A 60 -5.77 7.40 -9.92
C GLY A 60 -6.64 8.66 -9.86
N ALA A 61 -6.46 9.66 -10.73
CA ALA A 61 -7.15 10.95 -10.62
C ALA A 61 -8.68 10.86 -10.82
N VAL A 62 -9.13 10.03 -11.77
CA VAL A 62 -10.57 9.79 -11.99
C VAL A 62 -11.14 8.90 -10.89
N ALA A 63 -10.44 7.82 -10.53
CA ALA A 63 -10.87 6.90 -9.49
C ALA A 63 -10.96 7.56 -8.11
N GLY A 64 -10.06 8.50 -7.79
CA GLY A 64 -10.08 9.29 -6.55
C GLY A 64 -11.32 10.16 -6.35
N ARG A 65 -12.17 10.29 -7.37
CA ARG A 65 -13.47 10.99 -7.31
C ARG A 65 -14.67 10.02 -7.31
N SER A 66 -14.42 8.72 -7.12
CA SER A 66 -15.49 7.73 -7.09
C SER A 66 -16.25 7.75 -5.76
N PRO A 67 -17.55 7.41 -5.73
CA PRO A 67 -18.34 7.38 -4.51
C PRO A 67 -17.74 6.54 -3.37
N VAL A 68 -17.08 5.41 -3.70
CA VAL A 68 -16.42 4.57 -2.69
C VAL A 68 -15.28 5.30 -1.98
N VAL A 69 -14.57 6.17 -2.69
CA VAL A 69 -13.43 6.93 -2.15
C VAL A 69 -13.93 8.04 -1.22
N GLU A 70 -15.07 8.65 -1.53
CA GLU A 70 -15.74 9.58 -0.62
C GLU A 70 -16.13 8.85 0.69
N ALA A 71 -16.68 7.64 0.58
CA ALA A 71 -17.06 6.81 1.72
C ALA A 71 -15.87 6.37 2.61
N LEU A 72 -14.64 6.34 2.06
CA LEU A 72 -13.44 6.00 2.84
C LEU A 72 -13.17 6.99 3.97
N ARG A 73 -13.52 8.26 3.83
CA ARG A 73 -13.29 9.28 4.87
C ARG A 73 -14.07 8.94 6.15
N ASP A 74 -15.35 8.65 6.00
CA ASP A 74 -16.22 8.25 7.11
C ASP A 74 -15.82 6.90 7.68
N PHE A 75 -15.40 5.97 6.81
CA PHE A 75 -14.91 4.66 7.22
C PHE A 75 -13.66 4.75 8.10
N VAL A 76 -12.67 5.54 7.67
CA VAL A 76 -11.44 5.80 8.42
C VAL A 76 -11.74 6.56 9.71
N GLY A 77 -12.64 7.55 9.68
CA GLY A 77 -13.06 8.31 10.87
C GLY A 77 -13.69 7.45 11.97
N ARG A 78 -14.22 6.27 11.62
CA ARG A 78 -14.73 5.26 12.58
C ARG A 78 -13.69 4.20 12.99
N GLY A 79 -12.43 4.37 12.59
CA GLY A 79 -11.33 3.44 12.90
C GLY A 79 -11.11 2.32 11.88
N GLY A 80 -11.74 2.38 10.70
CA GLY A 80 -11.51 1.44 9.61
C GLY A 80 -10.11 1.60 9.01
N LEU A 81 -9.51 0.48 8.58
CA LEU A 81 -8.17 0.46 8.00
C LEU A 81 -8.22 0.48 6.47
N VAL A 82 -7.35 1.25 5.83
CA VAL A 82 -7.28 1.33 4.36
C VAL A 82 -5.87 1.04 3.87
N LEU A 83 -5.74 0.09 2.96
CA LEU A 83 -4.48 -0.23 2.26
C LEU A 83 -4.60 0.12 0.78
N GLY A 84 -3.80 1.04 0.29
CA GLY A 84 -3.66 1.34 -1.14
C GLY A 84 -2.33 0.84 -1.70
N SER A 85 -2.38 -0.11 -2.63
CA SER A 85 -1.20 -0.66 -3.32
C SER A 85 -1.12 -0.19 -4.77
N CYS A 86 0.05 0.27 -5.20
CA CYS A 86 0.32 0.78 -6.55
C CYS A 86 -0.70 1.86 -6.98
N ASN A 87 -1.67 1.54 -7.84
CA ASN A 87 -2.73 2.45 -8.24
C ASN A 87 -3.62 2.89 -7.06
N GLY A 88 -3.80 2.04 -6.07
CA GLY A 88 -4.47 2.41 -4.83
C GLY A 88 -3.76 3.53 -4.07
N PHE A 89 -2.42 3.54 -4.04
CA PHE A 89 -1.67 4.63 -3.41
C PHE A 89 -1.87 5.95 -4.17
N GLN A 90 -1.83 5.90 -5.50
CA GLN A 90 -2.09 7.05 -6.35
C GLN A 90 -3.49 7.63 -6.08
N ILE A 91 -4.52 6.76 -6.01
CA ILE A 91 -5.90 7.12 -5.67
C ILE A 91 -5.98 7.81 -4.30
N LEU A 92 -5.31 7.27 -3.28
CA LEU A 92 -5.32 7.86 -1.93
C LEU A 92 -4.71 9.26 -1.88
N CYS A 93 -3.65 9.51 -2.64
CA CYS A 93 -3.05 10.84 -2.79
C CYS A 93 -3.98 11.80 -3.54
N GLU A 94 -4.55 11.37 -4.68
CA GLU A 94 -5.51 12.17 -5.47
C GLU A 94 -6.79 12.53 -4.69
N ALA A 95 -7.20 11.63 -3.79
CA ALA A 95 -8.33 11.83 -2.90
C ALA A 95 -8.01 12.74 -1.70
N GLY A 96 -6.73 13.05 -1.44
CA GLY A 96 -6.29 13.78 -0.25
C GLY A 96 -6.50 13.01 1.05
N LEU A 97 -6.48 11.67 1.00
CA LEU A 97 -6.41 10.79 2.16
C LEU A 97 -4.96 10.57 2.61
N LEU A 98 -4.02 10.67 1.66
CA LEU A 98 -2.58 10.71 1.91
C LEU A 98 -1.97 11.97 1.28
N PRO A 99 -0.91 12.53 1.88
CA PRO A 99 -0.25 13.71 1.34
C PRO A 99 0.74 13.36 0.21
N GLY A 100 1.06 14.35 -0.61
CA GLY A 100 1.98 14.22 -1.73
C GLY A 100 1.30 13.72 -3.00
N VAL A 101 2.11 13.44 -4.02
CA VAL A 101 1.66 13.00 -5.35
C VAL A 101 2.59 11.93 -5.90
N LEU A 102 2.03 11.09 -6.77
CA LEU A 102 2.78 10.09 -7.51
C LEU A 102 2.82 10.54 -8.98
N THR A 103 4.02 10.59 -9.54
CA THR A 103 4.28 11.09 -10.89
C THR A 103 5.02 10.04 -11.72
N ARG A 104 5.19 10.30 -13.02
CA ARG A 104 6.01 9.47 -13.91
C ARG A 104 7.37 9.16 -13.28
N ASN A 105 7.78 7.90 -13.41
CA ASN A 105 9.11 7.46 -12.98
C ASN A 105 10.19 8.37 -13.60
N GLU A 106 11.24 8.68 -12.85
CA GLU A 106 12.34 9.54 -13.32
C GLU A 106 13.02 8.99 -14.59
N CYS A 107 13.04 7.66 -14.74
CA CYS A 107 13.58 7.00 -15.92
C CYS A 107 12.65 7.00 -17.14
N LEU A 108 11.42 7.53 -17.03
CA LEU A 108 10.40 7.58 -18.09
C LEU A 108 10.03 6.20 -18.67
N GLN A 109 10.29 5.13 -17.94
CA GLN A 109 9.99 3.76 -18.33
C GLN A 109 9.08 3.08 -17.29
N TYR A 110 8.25 2.14 -17.76
CA TYR A 110 7.54 1.23 -16.88
C TYR A 110 8.53 0.31 -16.17
N ARG A 111 8.41 0.15 -14.85
CA ARG A 111 9.25 -0.73 -14.04
C ARG A 111 8.44 -1.94 -13.60
N CYS A 112 8.90 -3.13 -13.97
CA CYS A 112 8.35 -4.41 -13.55
C CYS A 112 9.51 -5.30 -13.10
N GLN A 113 9.76 -5.34 -11.78
CA GLN A 113 10.92 -6.03 -11.21
C GLN A 113 10.72 -6.28 -9.71
N SER A 114 11.47 -7.21 -9.14
CA SER A 114 11.63 -7.29 -7.68
C SER A 114 12.50 -6.14 -7.17
N THR A 115 12.19 -5.62 -5.99
CA THR A 115 12.95 -4.58 -5.31
C THR A 115 13.03 -4.87 -3.82
N HIS A 116 13.98 -4.24 -3.14
CA HIS A 116 14.12 -4.36 -1.69
C HIS A 116 13.61 -3.09 -1.01
N LEU A 117 12.93 -3.29 0.11
CA LEU A 117 12.37 -2.25 0.95
C LEU A 117 12.97 -2.40 2.34
N VAL A 118 13.40 -1.29 2.94
CA VAL A 118 13.67 -1.26 4.37
C VAL A 118 12.43 -0.75 5.11
N VAL A 119 12.04 -1.46 6.17
CA VAL A 119 10.95 -1.07 7.07
C VAL A 119 11.43 0.05 8.00
N GLU A 120 10.79 1.21 7.96
CA GLU A 120 11.16 2.38 8.78
C GLU A 120 10.24 2.54 9.98
N ASN A 121 8.92 2.46 9.77
CA ASN A 121 7.92 2.58 10.82
C ASN A 121 7.21 1.23 11.07
N VAL A 122 7.34 0.71 12.29
CA VAL A 122 6.67 -0.51 12.78
C VAL A 122 5.49 -0.21 13.71
N ASP A 123 5.24 1.06 14.05
CA ASP A 123 4.16 1.49 14.94
C ASP A 123 2.83 1.68 14.17
N THR A 124 2.57 0.80 13.20
CA THR A 124 1.32 0.81 12.40
C THR A 124 0.63 -0.55 12.43
N PRO A 125 -0.70 -0.62 12.29
CA PRO A 125 -1.41 -1.89 12.13
C PRO A 125 -0.87 -2.76 10.99
N PHE A 126 -0.30 -2.14 9.95
CA PHE A 126 0.22 -2.80 8.76
C PHE A 126 1.62 -3.39 8.92
N THR A 127 2.38 -2.94 9.93
CA THR A 127 3.82 -3.28 10.08
C THR A 127 4.24 -3.65 11.51
N ARG A 128 3.31 -3.69 12.48
CA ARG A 128 3.60 -4.05 13.88
C ARG A 128 4.18 -5.44 14.10
N GLY A 129 4.08 -6.35 13.12
CA GLY A 129 4.72 -7.66 13.17
C GLY A 129 6.09 -7.71 12.51
N LEU A 130 6.59 -6.59 11.99
CA LEU A 130 7.88 -6.45 11.36
C LEU A 130 8.89 -5.80 12.31
N ARG A 131 10.17 -5.84 11.96
CA ARG A 131 11.24 -5.15 12.70
C ARG A 131 11.69 -3.90 11.96
N ALA A 132 11.95 -2.81 12.68
CA ALA A 132 12.58 -1.63 12.10
C ALA A 132 13.95 -2.02 11.53
N GLY A 133 14.26 -1.57 10.31
CA GLY A 133 15.46 -1.97 9.58
C GLY A 133 15.39 -3.34 8.90
N GLN A 134 14.29 -4.10 9.04
CA GLN A 134 14.08 -5.32 8.28
C GLN A 134 14.05 -5.01 6.78
N VAL A 135 14.72 -5.85 5.99
CA VAL A 135 14.68 -5.78 4.53
C VAL A 135 13.65 -6.77 4.01
N LEU A 136 12.71 -6.27 3.21
CA LEU A 136 11.69 -7.05 2.52
C LEU A 136 11.94 -7.04 1.02
N THR A 137 11.63 -8.13 0.34
CA THR A 137 11.65 -8.24 -1.12
C THR A 137 10.23 -8.23 -1.64
N MET A 138 9.89 -7.22 -2.45
CA MET A 138 8.55 -7.07 -3.03
C MET A 138 8.63 -6.73 -4.53
N PRO A 139 7.69 -7.23 -5.34
CA PRO A 139 7.57 -6.81 -6.73
C PRO A 139 7.00 -5.40 -6.84
N ILE A 140 7.44 -4.68 -7.87
CA ILE A 140 6.85 -3.42 -8.33
C ILE A 140 6.36 -3.57 -9.78
N SER A 141 5.29 -2.85 -10.13
CA SER A 141 4.75 -2.81 -11.50
C SER A 141 4.10 -1.45 -11.75
N HIS A 142 4.85 -0.43 -12.19
CA HIS A 142 4.32 0.93 -12.38
C HIS A 142 5.11 1.79 -13.37
N GLY A 143 4.38 2.69 -14.07
CA GLY A 143 4.96 3.79 -14.87
C GLY A 143 4.95 5.15 -14.15
N GLU A 144 4.04 5.33 -13.19
CA GLU A 144 3.84 6.57 -12.43
C GLU A 144 4.01 6.35 -10.92
N GLY A 145 5.17 5.81 -10.50
CA GLY A 145 5.44 5.46 -9.10
C GLY A 145 6.35 6.42 -8.35
N LYS A 146 6.81 7.52 -8.97
CA LYS A 146 7.71 8.48 -8.32
C LYS A 146 6.94 9.33 -7.31
N TYR A 147 7.16 9.07 -6.04
CA TYR A 147 6.61 9.89 -4.95
C TYR A 147 7.30 11.24 -4.87
N TYR A 148 6.50 12.29 -4.73
CA TYR A 148 6.95 13.65 -4.53
C TYR A 148 6.06 14.36 -3.52
N ALA A 149 6.67 15.23 -2.73
CA ALA A 149 5.98 16.14 -1.83
C ALA A 149 6.82 17.43 -1.70
N ASP A 150 6.17 18.53 -1.32
CA ASP A 150 6.90 19.75 -0.99
C ASP A 150 7.74 19.59 0.30
N ALA A 151 8.62 20.55 0.56
CA ALA A 151 9.55 20.49 1.67
C ALA A 151 8.84 20.45 3.04
N GLU A 152 7.71 21.16 3.19
CA GLU A 152 6.92 21.18 4.42
C GLU A 152 6.29 19.81 4.68
N THR A 153 5.67 19.22 3.67
CA THR A 153 5.08 17.89 3.74
C THR A 153 6.14 16.83 4.04
N LEU A 154 7.30 16.88 3.36
CA LEU A 154 8.40 15.95 3.63
C LEU A 154 8.92 16.07 5.06
N ALA A 155 9.09 17.30 5.56
CA ALA A 155 9.51 17.55 6.94
C ALA A 155 8.50 16.97 7.94
N ARG A 156 7.19 17.19 7.70
CA ARG A 156 6.12 16.62 8.52
C ARG A 156 6.12 15.09 8.51
N LEU A 157 6.27 14.47 7.33
CA LEU A 157 6.35 13.01 7.20
C LEU A 157 7.49 12.43 8.03
N LYS A 158 8.67 13.07 8.04
CA LYS A 158 9.81 12.65 8.86
C LYS A 158 9.57 12.88 10.34
N GLN A 159 9.13 14.07 10.72
CA GLN A 159 8.94 14.45 12.12
C GLN A 159 7.88 13.59 12.81
N GLN A 160 6.83 13.21 12.09
CA GLN A 160 5.72 12.40 12.61
C GLN A 160 5.91 10.90 12.37
N ASN A 161 7.08 10.45 11.91
CA ASN A 161 7.38 9.05 11.61
C ASN A 161 6.37 8.40 10.64
N LEU A 162 5.91 9.12 9.62
CA LEU A 162 4.85 8.66 8.70
C LEU A 162 5.37 7.90 7.47
N ILE A 163 6.69 7.72 7.37
CA ILE A 163 7.31 6.97 6.28
C ILE A 163 7.44 5.52 6.71
N VAL A 164 6.78 4.61 5.99
CA VAL A 164 6.69 3.20 6.39
C VAL A 164 7.76 2.37 5.70
N PHE A 165 7.98 2.62 4.41
CA PHE A 165 8.95 1.88 3.60
C PHE A 165 9.80 2.82 2.77
N ARG A 166 11.09 2.50 2.66
CA ARG A 166 11.99 3.09 1.66
C ARG A 166 12.59 2.03 0.76
N TYR A 167 12.79 2.37 -0.50
CA TYR A 167 13.61 1.55 -1.41
C TYR A 167 15.06 1.52 -0.93
N ALA A 168 15.58 0.31 -0.77
CA ALA A 168 16.92 0.02 -0.27
C ALA A 168 17.60 -1.06 -1.13
N SER A 169 18.89 -1.23 -0.96
CA SER A 169 19.61 -2.41 -1.46
C SER A 169 19.30 -3.64 -0.61
N ALA A 170 19.74 -4.82 -1.06
CA ALA A 170 19.56 -6.08 -0.34
C ALA A 170 20.18 -6.10 1.07
N ASP A 171 21.21 -5.27 1.32
CA ASP A 171 21.84 -5.07 2.63
C ASP A 171 21.19 -3.92 3.45
N GLY A 172 20.04 -3.40 3.01
CA GLY A 172 19.26 -2.40 3.74
C GLY A 172 19.74 -0.95 3.59
N LYS A 173 20.68 -0.67 2.69
CA LYS A 173 21.17 0.71 2.47
C LYS A 173 20.25 1.48 1.53
N VAL A 174 19.80 2.65 1.98
CA VAL A 174 19.00 3.58 1.19
C VAL A 174 19.94 4.42 0.32
N THR A 175 19.99 4.12 -0.98
CA THR A 175 20.87 4.82 -1.93
C THR A 175 20.10 5.25 -3.18
N LYS A 176 20.63 6.21 -3.94
CA LYS A 176 20.00 6.60 -5.21
C LYS A 176 19.87 5.41 -6.18
N ALA A 177 20.84 4.49 -6.18
CA ALA A 177 20.86 3.33 -7.07
C ALA A 177 19.79 2.29 -6.71
N SER A 178 19.38 2.20 -5.45
CA SER A 178 18.32 1.28 -5.02
C SER A 178 16.91 1.79 -5.31
N ASN A 179 16.77 3.04 -5.77
CA ASN A 179 15.49 3.68 -6.05
C ASN A 179 15.04 3.45 -7.50
N PRO A 180 14.02 2.61 -7.75
CA PRO A 180 13.68 2.20 -9.12
C PRO A 180 12.90 3.26 -9.91
N ASN A 181 12.29 4.24 -9.24
CA ASN A 181 11.40 5.25 -9.84
C ASN A 181 11.84 6.69 -9.60
N GLY A 182 12.85 6.92 -8.77
CA GLY A 182 13.30 8.26 -8.41
C GLY A 182 12.42 8.96 -7.37
N SER A 183 11.67 8.21 -6.55
CA SER A 183 10.90 8.75 -5.42
C SER A 183 11.76 9.62 -4.51
N LEU A 184 11.19 10.74 -4.05
CA LEU A 184 11.81 11.63 -3.08
C LEU A 184 12.20 10.83 -1.82
N ASP A 185 13.44 10.98 -1.36
CA ASP A 185 14.05 10.23 -0.25
C ASP A 185 13.83 8.71 -0.31
N ASN A 186 13.74 8.13 -1.52
CA ASN A 186 13.46 6.71 -1.72
C ASN A 186 12.14 6.23 -1.09
N ILE A 187 11.18 7.12 -0.84
CA ILE A 187 9.90 6.74 -0.22
C ILE A 187 9.15 5.75 -1.12
N ALA A 188 8.81 4.59 -0.56
CA ALA A 188 8.05 3.53 -1.22
C ALA A 188 6.64 3.38 -0.64
N GLY A 189 6.42 3.83 0.60
CA GLY A 189 5.09 3.89 1.21
C GLY A 189 5.03 4.76 2.46
N ILE A 190 3.85 5.34 2.71
CA ILE A 190 3.56 6.27 3.82
C ILE A 190 2.22 5.95 4.46
N VAL A 191 2.03 6.43 5.68
CA VAL A 191 0.76 6.33 6.41
C VAL A 191 0.20 7.72 6.75
N ASN A 192 -1.12 7.84 6.95
CA ASN A 192 -1.72 9.05 7.51
C ASN A 192 -1.34 9.24 9.00
N PRO A 193 -1.53 10.45 9.57
CA PRO A 193 -1.18 10.72 10.97
C PRO A 193 -1.82 9.76 11.99
N GLU A 194 -3.02 9.26 11.70
CA GLU A 194 -3.75 8.34 12.57
C GLU A 194 -3.29 6.87 12.43
N GLY A 195 -2.42 6.56 11.46
CA GLY A 195 -1.92 5.20 11.24
C GLY A 195 -2.91 4.25 10.55
N THR A 196 -4.07 4.74 10.12
CA THR A 196 -5.21 3.95 9.60
C THR A 196 -5.23 3.79 8.08
N VAL A 197 -4.49 4.62 7.34
CA VAL A 197 -4.43 4.61 5.87
C VAL A 197 -2.98 4.45 5.44
N LEU A 198 -2.63 3.31 4.86
CA LEU A 198 -1.33 3.03 4.26
C LEU A 198 -1.41 3.10 2.75
N GLY A 199 -0.49 3.85 2.13
CA GLY A 199 -0.26 3.85 0.69
C GLY A 199 1.15 3.36 0.38
N MET A 200 1.30 2.45 -0.59
CA MET A 200 2.60 1.95 -1.03
C MET A 200 2.60 1.61 -2.53
N MET A 201 3.76 1.76 -3.19
CA MET A 201 3.92 1.39 -4.60
C MET A 201 4.18 -0.10 -4.87
N PRO A 202 4.94 -0.83 -4.04
CA PRO A 202 5.15 -2.26 -4.20
C PRO A 202 3.86 -3.08 -4.00
N HIS A 203 3.82 -4.30 -4.54
CA HIS A 203 2.68 -5.20 -4.56
C HIS A 203 2.81 -6.31 -3.50
N PRO A 204 2.35 -6.11 -2.25
CA PRO A 204 2.47 -7.13 -1.20
C PRO A 204 1.65 -8.40 -1.50
N GLU A 205 0.55 -8.28 -2.23
CA GLU A 205 -0.29 -9.40 -2.65
C GLU A 205 0.46 -10.38 -3.58
N ARG A 206 1.45 -9.88 -4.32
CA ARG A 206 2.31 -10.68 -5.21
C ARG A 206 3.58 -11.21 -4.54
N ALA A 207 3.75 -10.94 -3.25
CA ALA A 207 4.80 -11.50 -2.41
C ALA A 207 4.20 -12.22 -1.20
N SER A 208 3.07 -12.91 -1.40
CA SER A 208 2.34 -13.59 -0.32
C SER A 208 2.42 -15.12 -0.37
N GLU A 209 3.07 -15.70 -1.38
CA GLU A 209 3.25 -17.14 -1.53
C GLU A 209 4.63 -17.48 -2.09
N THR A 210 5.22 -18.58 -1.62
CA THR A 210 6.51 -19.08 -2.11
C THR A 210 6.49 -19.38 -3.62
N ALA A 211 5.36 -19.87 -4.14
CA ALA A 211 5.18 -20.11 -5.57
C ALA A 211 5.26 -18.84 -6.44
N MET A 212 4.99 -17.67 -5.85
CA MET A 212 5.05 -16.36 -6.52
C MET A 212 6.40 -15.66 -6.35
N GLY A 213 7.36 -16.29 -5.68
CA GLY A 213 8.73 -15.81 -5.52
C GLY A 213 9.08 -15.28 -4.12
N GLY A 214 8.13 -15.28 -3.17
CA GLY A 214 8.40 -14.88 -1.78
C GLY A 214 7.15 -14.63 -0.95
N THR A 215 7.33 -14.55 0.37
CA THR A 215 6.25 -14.37 1.35
C THR A 215 6.39 -13.09 2.18
N ASP A 216 7.30 -12.19 1.81
CA ASP A 216 7.57 -10.97 2.60
C ASP A 216 6.36 -10.02 2.65
N GLY A 217 5.52 -10.01 1.61
CA GLY A 217 4.25 -9.30 1.57
C GLY A 217 3.21 -9.89 2.53
N LEU A 218 3.24 -11.22 2.76
CA LEU A 218 2.33 -11.88 3.69
C LEU A 218 2.47 -11.34 5.12
N LEU A 219 3.69 -10.97 5.52
CA LEU A 219 4.00 -10.44 6.86
C LEU A 219 3.22 -9.15 7.17
N MET A 220 2.90 -8.34 6.16
CA MET A 220 2.09 -7.14 6.33
C MET A 220 0.63 -7.49 6.65
N PHE A 221 0.07 -8.47 5.94
CA PHE A 221 -1.30 -8.91 6.20
C PHE A 221 -1.43 -9.62 7.55
N GLN A 222 -0.39 -10.36 7.95
CA GLN A 222 -0.32 -10.96 9.29
C GLN A 222 -0.25 -9.89 10.38
N SER A 223 0.53 -8.83 10.17
CA SER A 223 0.54 -7.65 11.04
C SER A 223 -0.87 -7.07 11.20
N LEU A 224 -1.64 -6.93 10.11
CA LEU A 224 -3.04 -6.47 10.16
C LEU A 224 -3.90 -7.36 11.05
N LEU A 225 -3.81 -8.68 10.89
CA LEU A 225 -4.58 -9.63 11.70
C LEU A 225 -4.13 -9.68 13.17
N GLY A 226 -2.95 -9.15 13.50
CA GLY A 226 -2.35 -9.34 14.81
C GLY A 226 -1.89 -10.78 15.03
N SER A 227 -1.72 -11.53 13.95
CA SER A 227 -1.14 -12.86 13.92
C SER A 227 0.33 -12.71 13.54
N LEU A 228 1.23 -13.35 14.25
CA LEU A 228 2.65 -13.32 13.90
C LEU A 228 3.10 -14.62 13.27
N VAL A 229 3.97 -14.51 12.27
CA VAL A 229 4.81 -15.63 11.82
C VAL A 229 5.99 -15.77 12.74
N GLU A 230 6.11 -16.98 13.27
CA GLU A 230 7.05 -17.69 14.15
C GLU A 230 8.36 -17.07 14.71
N ASP A 231 8.70 -15.81 14.48
CA ASP A 231 9.91 -15.19 15.03
C ASP A 231 9.65 -14.08 16.09
N GLY A 232 8.53 -14.18 16.83
CA GLY A 232 8.52 -13.75 18.25
C GLY A 232 7.66 -12.56 18.69
N THR A 233 6.36 -12.82 18.92
CA THR A 233 5.41 -12.18 19.89
C THR A 233 4.78 -10.82 19.55
N PHE A 234 3.45 -10.60 19.62
CA PHE A 234 2.29 -11.36 20.14
C PHE A 234 1.27 -11.95 19.14
N LEU A 235 0.67 -13.08 19.56
CA LEU A 235 -0.73 -13.45 19.33
C LEU A 235 -1.53 -13.12 20.60
N LYS A 236 -2.66 -12.41 20.46
CA LYS A 236 -3.88 -12.45 21.32
C LYS A 236 -4.92 -11.55 20.63
N ARG A 237 -6.08 -12.04 20.19
CA ARG A 237 -6.93 -13.14 20.64
C ARG A 237 -7.48 -13.94 19.47
#